data_AF-Q1ZXA4-F1
#
_entry.id   AF-Q1ZXA4-F1
#
_cell.length_a   1.000
_cell.length_b   1.000
_cell.length_c   1.000
_cell.angle_alpha   90.00
_cell.angle_beta   90.00
_cell.angle_gamma   90.00
#
_symmetry.space_group_name_H-M   'P 1'
#
loop_
_entity.id
_entity.type
_entity.pdbx_description
1 polymer ?
#
loop_
_entity_poly.entity_id
_entity_poly.type
_entity_poly.pdbx_seq_one_letter_code
_entity_poly.pdbx_strand_id
1 'polypeptide(L)'
;MVYLKNILIFLIIFLINPLVKKNKKSTKENDLKGPIALPIIGNLFGLRNDTYSIMDFYHKMYGGIYRLWFGDYFVVSLNDPEIIREIFIKNYSNFSSRPFLPTITFGSFNYRGISGSNGDYWKRNRNLLLNAMKKSNLKQTYDNLSDSVNSLINLMKEFQSSNESFQPDMYLRKYALTTMFKYVFNETVSFENKIVQGEEAELIDNINEAFNFMTLGNAGDFFKILQPLYYQYLLYRGGCFNRIRTLIRNRYIEHRKTIDIENPRDLLDLLIIEYGDHSDENMISIVQVCFDVILAGVDTLASSLEWFLVMLCNNQQIQDTVYNELKETVVGPVVTLNDRPSTPYTMACIKETIRLKAPAPFGLPHTTDQDIIVKGHFIPKDSMVLINFYSLGRNPKDFPDPLKFDPNRFIGSTPDSFMPFGTGPRNCIGQALGMDQIYLLLSNIFLNFKITSENGKKLDDTDYVSGLNLKPAKYKVCLEKR
;
A
#
# COMPACT_ATOMS: atom_id res chain seq x y z
N MET A 1 -33.91 -31.65 -31.14
CA MET A 1 -33.20 -30.58 -31.89
C MET A 1 -33.72 -29.17 -31.61
N VAL A 2 -35.04 -28.91 -31.61
CA VAL A 2 -35.61 -27.55 -31.41
C VAL A 2 -35.18 -26.91 -30.07
N TYR A 3 -35.24 -27.65 -28.96
CA TYR A 3 -34.82 -27.14 -27.65
C TYR A 3 -33.35 -26.75 -27.60
N LEU A 4 -32.46 -27.55 -28.21
CA LEU A 4 -31.03 -27.25 -28.27
C LEU A 4 -30.75 -25.98 -29.08
N LYS A 5 -31.49 -25.78 -30.19
CA LYS A 5 -31.41 -24.56 -31.00
C LYS A 5 -31.86 -23.32 -30.21
N ASN A 6 -32.96 -23.41 -29.46
CA ASN A 6 -33.45 -22.28 -28.67
C ASN A 6 -32.50 -21.92 -27.52
N ILE A 7 -31.94 -22.93 -26.84
CA ILE A 7 -30.91 -22.73 -25.80
C ILE A 7 -29.67 -22.05 -26.41
N LEU A 8 -29.22 -22.51 -27.58
CA LEU A 8 -28.06 -21.92 -28.26
C LEU A 8 -28.33 -20.46 -28.66
N ILE A 9 -29.51 -20.14 -29.22
CA ILE A 9 -29.89 -18.77 -29.57
C ILE A 9 -29.92 -17.88 -28.32
N PHE A 10 -30.50 -18.37 -27.21
CA PHE A 10 -30.56 -17.62 -25.96
C PHE A 10 -29.15 -17.35 -25.41
N LEU A 11 -28.26 -18.35 -25.42
CA LEU A 11 -26.86 -18.19 -25.03
C LEU A 11 -26.13 -17.19 -25.93
N ILE A 12 -26.35 -17.25 -27.24
CA ILE A 12 -25.76 -16.31 -28.20
C ILE A 12 -26.23 -14.89 -27.91
N ILE A 13 -27.53 -14.64 -27.71
CA ILE A 13 -28.05 -13.30 -27.38
C ILE A 13 -27.50 -12.83 -26.03
N PHE A 14 -27.46 -13.72 -25.04
CA PHE A 14 -26.93 -13.45 -23.70
C PHE A 14 -25.44 -13.10 -23.72
N LEU A 15 -24.67 -13.62 -24.68
CA LEU A 15 -23.25 -13.28 -24.87
C LEU A 15 -23.05 -12.08 -25.81
N ILE A 16 -23.84 -11.92 -26.87
CA ILE A 16 -23.68 -10.83 -27.83
C ILE A 16 -24.08 -9.49 -27.21
N ASN A 17 -25.20 -9.41 -26.48
CA ASN A 17 -25.68 -8.14 -25.95
C ASN A 17 -24.66 -7.45 -25.01
N PRO A 18 -24.08 -8.15 -24.01
CA PRO A 18 -23.02 -7.56 -23.19
C PRO A 18 -21.73 -7.27 -23.97
N LEU A 19 -21.36 -8.11 -24.95
CA LEU A 19 -20.19 -7.87 -25.80
C LEU A 19 -20.33 -6.56 -26.57
N VAL A 20 -21.47 -6.36 -27.22
CA VAL A 20 -21.79 -5.14 -27.96
C VAL A 20 -21.81 -3.97 -26.99
N LYS A 21 -22.52 -4.06 -25.86
CA LYS A 21 -22.63 -2.96 -24.89
C LYS A 21 -21.26 -2.50 -24.35
N LYS A 22 -20.38 -3.43 -23.96
CA LYS A 22 -19.06 -3.12 -23.37
C LYS A 22 -18.05 -2.58 -24.38
N ASN A 23 -18.20 -2.94 -25.65
CA ASN A 23 -17.29 -2.54 -26.73
C ASN A 23 -17.89 -1.50 -27.68
N LYS A 24 -19.14 -1.06 -27.45
CA LYS A 24 -19.77 0.01 -28.20
C LYS A 24 -18.99 1.30 -27.96
N LYS A 25 -18.41 1.84 -29.03
CA LYS A 25 -17.91 3.21 -29.03
C LYS A 25 -19.09 4.17 -28.93
N SER A 26 -19.02 5.15 -28.04
CA SER A 26 -20.02 6.21 -27.88
C SER A 26 -19.97 7.22 -29.04
N THR A 27 -19.60 6.84 -30.27
CA THR A 27 -19.42 7.75 -31.44
C THR A 27 -18.58 9.02 -31.17
N LYS A 28 -17.95 9.17 -30.01
CA LYS A 28 -17.28 10.38 -29.56
C LYS A 28 -15.80 10.21 -29.86
N GLU A 29 -15.20 11.25 -30.42
CA GLU A 29 -13.75 11.35 -30.66
C GLU A 29 -12.93 11.15 -29.38
N ASN A 30 -13.56 11.39 -28.22
CA ASN A 30 -12.97 11.35 -26.88
C ASN A 30 -13.06 9.97 -26.18
N ASP A 31 -13.50 8.91 -26.85
CA ASP A 31 -13.65 7.58 -26.23
C ASP A 31 -12.31 7.01 -25.77
N LEU A 32 -12.29 6.45 -24.55
CA LEU A 32 -11.12 5.76 -24.02
C LEU A 32 -10.78 4.50 -24.84
N LYS A 33 -9.50 4.41 -25.25
CA LYS A 33 -8.91 3.19 -25.81
C LYS A 33 -8.78 2.13 -24.72
N GLY A 34 -8.81 0.86 -25.10
CA GLY A 34 -8.68 -0.27 -24.19
C GLY A 34 -8.88 -1.61 -24.89
N PRO A 35 -8.56 -2.72 -24.22
CA PRO A 35 -8.72 -4.06 -24.78
C PRO A 35 -10.19 -4.41 -25.00
N ILE A 36 -10.42 -5.38 -25.89
CA ILE A 36 -11.76 -5.93 -26.11
C ILE A 36 -12.23 -6.57 -24.80
N ALA A 37 -13.40 -6.16 -24.33
CA ALA A 37 -14.00 -6.71 -23.12
C ALA A 37 -14.86 -7.92 -23.46
N LEU A 38 -14.64 -9.04 -22.78
CA LEU A 38 -15.49 -10.23 -22.93
C LEU A 38 -16.90 -9.97 -22.37
N PRO A 39 -17.95 -10.67 -22.87
CA PRO A 39 -19.35 -10.35 -22.57
C PRO A 39 -19.65 -10.22 -21.07
N ILE A 40 -19.36 -11.27 -20.31
CA ILE A 40 -19.69 -11.36 -18.89
C ILE A 40 -18.50 -10.87 -18.07
N ILE A 41 -17.35 -11.53 -18.24
CA ILE A 41 -16.17 -11.30 -17.37
C ILE A 41 -15.41 -10.00 -17.66
N GLY A 42 -15.62 -9.38 -18.82
CA GLY A 42 -14.85 -8.21 -19.25
C GLY A 42 -13.37 -8.56 -19.45
N ASN A 43 -12.49 -7.85 -18.77
CA ASN A 43 -11.04 -8.02 -18.77
C ASN A 43 -10.51 -8.65 -17.47
N LEU A 44 -11.36 -9.24 -16.62
CA LEU A 44 -10.94 -9.90 -15.37
C LEU A 44 -10.12 -11.17 -15.57
N PHE A 45 -10.17 -11.77 -16.76
CA PHE A 45 -9.46 -13.03 -17.03
C PHE A 45 -7.95 -12.87 -16.81
N GLY A 46 -7.37 -13.71 -15.97
CA GLY A 46 -5.95 -13.68 -15.63
C GLY A 46 -5.51 -12.60 -14.63
N LEU A 47 -6.30 -11.53 -14.44
CA LEU A 47 -5.89 -10.40 -13.58
C LEU A 47 -5.53 -10.84 -12.17
N ARG A 48 -6.37 -11.63 -11.49
CA ARG A 48 -6.12 -12.02 -10.08
C ARG A 48 -4.71 -12.56 -9.78
N ASN A 49 -4.07 -13.23 -10.75
CA ASN A 49 -2.75 -13.83 -10.55
C ASN A 49 -1.59 -12.90 -10.95
N ASP A 50 -1.82 -11.96 -11.87
CA ASP A 50 -0.77 -11.10 -12.43
C ASP A 50 -1.33 -9.73 -12.89
N THR A 51 -2.06 -9.07 -11.98
CA THR A 51 -2.81 -7.84 -12.29
C THR A 51 -1.89 -6.75 -12.84
N TYR A 52 -0.72 -6.57 -12.23
CA TYR A 52 0.21 -5.48 -12.53
C TYR A 52 0.92 -5.67 -13.88
N SER A 53 1.38 -6.88 -14.23
CA SER A 53 2.02 -7.10 -15.54
C SER A 53 1.01 -6.98 -16.69
N ILE A 54 -0.22 -7.48 -16.49
CA ILE A 54 -1.29 -7.34 -17.49
C ILE A 54 -1.67 -5.86 -17.67
N MET A 55 -1.82 -5.11 -16.59
CA MET A 55 -2.15 -3.68 -16.67
C MET A 55 -0.97 -2.85 -17.21
N ASP A 56 0.27 -3.25 -16.98
CA ASP A 56 1.45 -2.65 -17.59
C ASP A 56 1.54 -2.93 -19.10
N PHE A 57 1.20 -4.15 -19.52
CA PHE A 57 1.06 -4.48 -20.92
C PHE A 57 0.01 -3.59 -21.61
N TYR A 58 -1.15 -3.39 -20.99
CA TYR A 58 -2.17 -2.49 -21.53
C TYR A 58 -1.74 -1.01 -21.52
N HIS A 59 -0.98 -0.58 -20.52
CA HIS A 59 -0.37 0.76 -20.52
C HIS A 59 0.52 0.96 -21.75
N LYS A 60 1.42 0.01 -22.04
CA LYS A 60 2.29 0.04 -23.21
C LYS A 60 1.51 0.06 -24.54
N MET A 61 0.38 -0.62 -24.59
CA MET A 61 -0.44 -0.73 -25.80
C MET A 61 -1.36 0.48 -26.04
N TYR A 62 -1.96 1.05 -24.98
CA TYR A 62 -3.01 2.06 -25.09
C TYR A 62 -2.59 3.45 -24.60
N GLY A 63 -1.47 3.56 -23.89
CA GLY A 63 -0.88 4.82 -23.44
C GLY A 63 -1.21 5.19 -21.99
N GLY A 64 -1.15 6.49 -21.71
CA GLY A 64 -1.24 7.07 -20.36
C GLY A 64 -2.59 6.94 -19.67
N ILE A 65 -3.67 6.71 -20.42
CA ILE A 65 -5.01 6.47 -19.89
C ILE A 65 -5.73 5.46 -20.78
N TYR A 66 -6.37 4.48 -20.16
CA TYR A 66 -7.12 3.46 -20.90
C TYR A 66 -8.25 2.88 -20.07
N ARG A 67 -9.25 2.32 -20.76
CA ARG A 67 -10.41 1.65 -20.15
C ARG A 67 -10.21 0.15 -20.04
N LEU A 68 -10.83 -0.44 -19.02
CA LEU A 68 -11.03 -1.86 -18.79
C LEU A 68 -12.48 -2.09 -18.37
N TRP A 69 -12.93 -3.33 -18.43
CA TRP A 69 -14.20 -3.75 -17.84
C TRP A 69 -13.95 -4.83 -16.79
N PHE A 70 -14.23 -4.54 -15.52
CA PHE A 70 -14.21 -5.57 -14.48
C PHE A 70 -15.63 -6.03 -14.23
N GLY A 71 -16.02 -7.18 -14.79
CA GLY A 71 -17.40 -7.65 -14.70
C GLY A 71 -18.37 -6.58 -15.20
N ASP A 72 -19.18 -6.02 -14.29
CA ASP A 72 -20.17 -4.96 -14.56
C ASP A 72 -19.63 -3.53 -14.42
N TYR A 73 -18.37 -3.36 -14.03
CA TYR A 73 -17.75 -2.06 -13.74
C TYR A 73 -16.87 -1.59 -14.88
N PHE A 74 -17.08 -0.34 -15.31
CA PHE A 74 -16.16 0.37 -16.20
C PHE A 74 -14.99 0.90 -15.36
N VAL A 75 -13.77 0.53 -15.74
CA VAL A 75 -12.56 0.83 -14.98
C VAL A 75 -11.61 1.65 -15.85
N VAL A 76 -11.03 2.70 -15.29
CA VAL A 76 -10.04 3.57 -15.94
C VAL A 76 -8.72 3.45 -15.20
N SER A 77 -7.69 3.02 -15.91
CA SER A 77 -6.33 3.01 -15.39
C SER A 77 -5.63 4.30 -15.78
N LEU A 78 -5.03 4.97 -14.80
CA LEU A 78 -4.25 6.20 -14.97
C LEU A 78 -2.76 5.91 -14.84
N ASN A 79 -2.00 6.29 -15.87
CA ASN A 79 -0.58 5.99 -16.05
C ASN A 79 0.18 7.21 -16.61
N ASP A 80 -0.40 8.40 -16.55
CA ASP A 80 0.22 9.65 -17.01
C ASP A 80 0.12 10.71 -15.90
N PRO A 81 1.25 11.31 -15.47
CA PRO A 81 1.29 12.24 -14.34
C PRO A 81 0.47 13.50 -14.56
N GLU A 82 0.36 14.01 -15.79
CA GLU A 82 -0.43 15.20 -16.08
C GLU A 82 -1.93 14.91 -15.96
N ILE A 83 -2.37 13.77 -16.48
CA ILE A 83 -3.77 13.33 -16.38
C ILE A 83 -4.13 13.06 -14.91
N ILE A 84 -3.24 12.41 -14.16
CA ILE A 84 -3.46 12.11 -12.74
C ILE A 84 -3.62 13.41 -11.93
N ARG A 85 -2.79 14.41 -12.18
CA ARG A 85 -2.91 15.73 -11.51
C ARG A 85 -4.17 16.47 -11.93
N GLU A 86 -4.53 16.43 -13.21
CA GLU A 86 -5.79 17.00 -13.70
C GLU A 86 -7.00 16.38 -12.97
N ILE A 87 -6.97 15.08 -12.72
CA ILE A 87 -8.03 14.34 -12.02
C ILE A 87 -8.04 14.65 -10.52
N PHE A 88 -6.94 14.39 -9.81
CA PHE A 88 -6.92 14.39 -8.34
C PHE A 88 -6.57 15.72 -7.69
N ILE A 89 -6.17 16.73 -8.46
CA ILE A 89 -5.96 18.08 -7.96
C ILE A 89 -7.06 19.00 -8.50
N LYS A 90 -7.19 19.13 -9.82
CA LYS A 90 -8.12 20.13 -10.41
C LYS A 90 -9.57 19.68 -10.38
N ASN A 91 -9.84 18.41 -10.68
CA ASN A 91 -11.20 17.85 -10.75
C ASN A 91 -11.54 16.98 -9.53
N TYR A 92 -10.79 17.11 -8.43
CA TYR A 92 -10.85 16.22 -7.28
C TYR A 92 -12.27 15.96 -6.76
N SER A 93 -13.13 16.98 -6.73
CA SER A 93 -14.50 16.87 -6.25
C SER A 93 -15.27 15.75 -6.96
N ASN A 94 -15.07 15.59 -8.28
CA ASN A 94 -15.73 14.57 -9.10
C ASN A 94 -15.15 13.16 -8.93
N PHE A 95 -13.98 13.03 -8.29
CA PHE A 95 -13.29 11.74 -8.07
C PHE A 95 -13.03 11.50 -6.57
N SER A 96 -13.76 12.18 -5.69
CA SER A 96 -13.46 12.18 -4.24
C SER A 96 -13.95 10.91 -3.53
N SER A 97 -14.88 10.20 -4.14
CA SER A 97 -15.60 9.05 -3.59
C SER A 97 -14.90 7.71 -3.88
N ARG A 98 -15.07 6.74 -2.99
CA ARG A 98 -14.71 5.32 -3.13
C ARG A 98 -15.88 4.52 -3.71
N PRO A 99 -15.63 3.48 -4.53
CA PRO A 99 -16.70 2.67 -5.10
C PRO A 99 -17.42 1.81 -4.05
N PHE A 100 -18.69 1.50 -4.33
CA PHE A 100 -19.51 0.61 -3.53
C PHE A 100 -19.27 -0.86 -3.90
N LEU A 101 -18.24 -1.47 -3.31
CA LEU A 101 -17.85 -2.88 -3.52
C LEU A 101 -18.01 -3.66 -2.21
N PRO A 102 -18.43 -4.94 -2.23
CA PRO A 102 -18.52 -5.80 -1.05
C PRO A 102 -17.25 -5.81 -0.18
N THR A 103 -16.07 -5.95 -0.78
CA THR A 103 -14.79 -5.99 -0.06
C THR A 103 -14.50 -4.66 0.64
N ILE A 104 -14.75 -3.52 -0.01
CA ILE A 104 -14.57 -2.20 0.63
C ILE A 104 -15.61 -2.02 1.74
N THR A 105 -16.87 -2.37 1.49
CA THR A 105 -17.95 -2.30 2.47
C THR A 105 -17.60 -3.10 3.71
N PHE A 106 -17.16 -4.35 3.55
CA PHE A 106 -16.81 -5.23 4.66
C PHE A 106 -15.51 -4.79 5.37
N GLY A 107 -14.45 -4.50 4.59
CA GLY A 107 -13.12 -4.16 5.10
C GLY A 107 -13.05 -2.81 5.81
N SER A 108 -13.87 -1.84 5.38
CA SER A 108 -14.01 -0.53 6.03
C SER A 108 -15.14 -0.47 7.07
N PHE A 109 -15.70 -1.62 7.44
CA PHE A 109 -16.80 -1.70 8.43
C PHE A 109 -18.00 -0.82 8.08
N ASN A 110 -18.50 -0.97 6.86
CA ASN A 110 -19.54 -0.15 6.26
C ASN A 110 -19.14 1.33 6.15
N TYR A 111 -17.99 1.59 5.51
CA TYR A 111 -17.51 2.94 5.20
C TYR A 111 -17.18 3.79 6.45
N ARG A 112 -16.77 3.14 7.53
CA ARG A 112 -16.25 3.77 8.75
C ARG A 112 -14.74 4.01 8.59
N GLY A 113 -14.15 4.95 9.33
CA GLY A 113 -12.71 5.27 9.22
C GLY A 113 -12.35 6.27 8.10
N ILE A 114 -11.21 6.07 7.43
CA ILE A 114 -10.64 6.99 6.41
C ILE A 114 -10.36 6.34 5.06
N SER A 115 -10.08 5.04 5.02
CA SER A 115 -9.64 4.35 3.80
C SER A 115 -10.78 4.22 2.79
N GLY A 116 -11.91 3.67 3.24
CA GLY A 116 -13.13 3.44 2.48
C GLY A 116 -14.14 4.57 2.52
N SER A 117 -14.18 5.38 3.58
CA SER A 117 -15.24 6.38 3.82
C SER A 117 -15.31 7.49 2.77
N ASN A 118 -16.49 8.14 2.67
CA ASN A 118 -16.81 9.16 1.68
C ASN A 118 -17.41 10.43 2.29
N GLY A 119 -17.49 11.49 1.48
CA GLY A 119 -18.16 12.74 1.84
C GLY A 119 -17.59 13.41 3.10
N ASP A 120 -18.48 14.07 3.85
CA ASP A 120 -18.09 14.82 5.05
C ASP A 120 -17.62 13.93 6.19
N TYR A 121 -18.08 12.68 6.24
CA TYR A 121 -17.62 11.68 7.21
C TYR A 121 -16.13 11.37 7.01
N TRP A 122 -15.69 11.20 5.75
CA TRP A 122 -14.27 11.06 5.43
C TRP A 122 -13.47 12.33 5.79
N LYS A 123 -13.96 13.51 5.41
CA LYS A 123 -13.28 14.79 5.71
C LYS A 123 -13.08 14.96 7.21
N ARG A 124 -14.12 14.71 8.01
CA ARG A 124 -14.06 14.74 9.48
C ARG A 124 -12.97 13.80 9.99
N ASN A 125 -13.06 12.51 9.68
CA ASN A 125 -12.14 11.52 10.24
C ASN A 125 -10.69 11.75 9.78
N ARG A 126 -10.48 12.16 8.52
CA ARG A 126 -9.14 12.50 8.02
C ARG A 126 -8.56 13.71 8.72
N ASN A 127 -9.35 14.76 8.94
CA ASN A 127 -8.89 15.97 9.64
C ASN A 127 -8.55 15.67 11.11
N LEU A 128 -9.39 14.90 11.80
CA LEU A 128 -9.14 14.49 13.19
C LEU A 128 -7.85 13.65 13.30
N LEU A 129 -7.66 12.68 12.39
CA LEU A 129 -6.41 11.91 12.35
C LEU A 129 -5.20 12.79 12.03
N LEU A 130 -5.29 13.69 11.04
CA LEU A 130 -4.21 14.63 10.71
C LEU A 130 -3.82 15.50 11.92
N ASN A 131 -4.81 15.98 12.69
CA ASN A 131 -4.56 16.76 13.89
C ASN A 131 -3.91 15.90 14.98
N ALA A 132 -4.41 14.69 15.23
CA ALA A 132 -3.81 13.75 16.18
C ALA A 132 -2.35 13.45 15.81
N MET A 133 -2.06 13.15 14.53
CA MET A 133 -0.69 12.90 14.06
C MET A 133 0.23 14.11 14.26
N LYS A 134 -0.26 15.34 14.03
CA LYS A 134 0.52 16.57 14.28
C LYS A 134 0.80 16.82 15.77
N LYS A 135 -0.14 16.44 16.64
CA LYS A 135 0.00 16.56 18.10
C LYS A 135 0.83 15.43 18.72
N SER A 136 1.10 14.36 17.98
CA SER A 136 1.94 13.27 18.48
C SER A 136 3.31 13.78 18.89
N ASN A 137 3.80 13.31 20.05
CA ASN A 137 5.10 13.70 20.57
C ASN A 137 6.18 13.13 19.64
N LEU A 138 6.73 13.98 18.78
CA LEU A 138 7.75 13.59 17.80
C LEU A 138 8.98 13.00 18.47
N LYS A 139 9.42 13.57 19.59
CA LYS A 139 10.58 13.06 20.33
C LYS A 139 10.32 11.63 20.82
N GLN A 140 9.21 11.42 21.52
CA GLN A 140 8.84 10.08 22.01
C GLN A 140 8.67 9.08 20.84
N THR A 141 8.04 9.51 19.75
CA THR A 141 7.88 8.69 18.55
C THR A 141 9.25 8.26 18.00
N TYR A 142 10.22 9.16 17.93
CA TYR A 142 11.56 8.85 17.40
C TYR A 142 12.43 8.06 18.37
N ASP A 143 12.32 8.29 19.68
CA ASP A 143 12.97 7.46 20.71
C ASP A 143 12.48 6.00 20.57
N ASN A 144 11.16 5.82 20.45
CA ASN A 144 10.53 4.53 20.23
C ASN A 144 10.96 3.82 18.92
N LEU A 145 11.11 4.59 17.83
CA LEU A 145 11.63 4.06 16.58
C LEU A 145 13.09 3.61 16.74
N SER A 146 13.89 4.40 17.44
CA SER A 146 15.31 4.09 17.69
C SER A 146 15.47 2.81 18.50
N ASP A 147 14.63 2.57 19.51
CA ASP A 147 14.62 1.33 20.29
C ASP A 147 14.29 0.11 19.42
N SER A 148 13.32 0.25 18.51
CA SER A 148 12.94 -0.81 17.57
C SER A 148 14.06 -1.11 16.56
N VAL A 149 14.75 -0.06 16.08
CA VAL A 149 15.93 -0.20 15.22
C VAL A 149 17.05 -0.92 15.97
N ASN A 150 17.39 -0.46 17.16
CA ASN A 150 18.46 -1.06 17.98
C ASN A 150 18.20 -2.54 18.28
N SER A 151 16.96 -2.88 18.60
CA SER A 151 16.55 -4.27 18.85
C SER A 151 16.80 -5.16 17.63
N LEU A 152 16.41 -4.72 16.44
CA LEU A 152 16.63 -5.47 15.20
C LEU A 152 18.11 -5.52 14.81
N ILE A 153 18.86 -4.42 14.96
CA ILE A 153 20.31 -4.40 14.68
C ILE A 153 21.05 -5.35 15.62
N ASN A 154 20.72 -5.39 16.91
CA ASN A 154 21.33 -6.32 17.86
C ASN A 154 21.05 -7.78 17.49
N LEU A 155 19.81 -8.10 17.12
CA LEU A 155 19.47 -9.43 16.61
C LEU A 155 20.26 -9.77 15.34
N MET A 156 20.40 -8.84 14.40
CA MET A 156 21.22 -9.03 13.19
C MET A 156 22.70 -9.25 13.54
N LYS A 157 23.23 -8.62 14.60
CA LYS A 157 24.61 -8.87 15.10
C LYS A 157 24.78 -10.29 15.62
N GLU A 158 23.75 -10.89 16.22
CA GLU A 158 23.79 -12.31 16.64
C GLU A 158 23.88 -13.25 15.44
N PHE A 159 23.07 -13.03 14.39
CA PHE A 159 23.16 -13.78 13.12
C PHE A 159 24.55 -13.61 12.48
N GLN A 160 25.04 -12.37 12.41
CA GLN A 160 26.38 -12.07 11.90
C GLN A 160 27.48 -12.79 12.69
N SER A 161 27.41 -12.79 14.02
CA SER A 161 28.44 -13.38 14.89
C SER A 161 28.42 -14.91 14.86
N SER A 162 27.24 -15.51 14.66
CA SER A 162 27.07 -16.96 14.51
C SER A 162 27.31 -17.46 13.08
N ASN A 163 27.55 -16.55 12.13
CA ASN A 163 27.63 -16.84 10.70
C ASN A 163 26.38 -17.56 10.17
N GLU A 164 25.23 -17.34 10.81
CA GLU A 164 23.93 -17.82 10.39
C GLU A 164 23.33 -16.84 9.37
N SER A 165 22.72 -17.37 8.31
CA SER A 165 22.03 -16.55 7.34
C SER A 165 20.80 -15.88 7.95
N PHE A 166 20.62 -14.59 7.64
CA PHE A 166 19.48 -13.81 8.08
C PHE A 166 18.34 -13.92 7.07
N GLN A 167 17.15 -14.32 7.52
CA GLN A 167 15.92 -14.36 6.72
C GLN A 167 15.04 -13.15 7.08
N PRO A 168 14.94 -12.10 6.23
CA PRO A 168 14.36 -10.83 6.68
C PRO A 168 12.84 -10.81 6.89
N ASP A 169 12.08 -11.66 6.19
CA ASP A 169 10.61 -11.59 6.06
C ASP A 169 9.89 -11.41 7.41
N MET A 170 10.22 -12.25 8.37
CA MET A 170 9.61 -12.24 9.70
C MET A 170 10.11 -11.08 10.56
N TYR A 171 11.41 -10.79 10.54
CA TYR A 171 12.01 -9.79 11.43
C TYR A 171 11.68 -8.35 11.02
N LEU A 172 11.64 -8.07 9.71
CA LEU A 172 11.22 -6.77 9.19
C LEU A 172 9.73 -6.50 9.46
N ARG A 173 8.90 -7.54 9.39
CA ARG A 173 7.50 -7.46 9.75
C ARG A 173 7.29 -7.25 11.24
N LYS A 174 8.08 -7.92 12.07
CA LYS A 174 8.11 -7.69 13.52
C LYS A 174 8.49 -6.26 13.84
N TYR A 175 9.53 -5.71 13.20
CA TYR A 175 9.87 -4.28 13.29
C TYR A 175 8.71 -3.37 12.89
N ALA A 176 8.05 -3.63 11.76
CA ALA A 176 6.91 -2.84 11.33
C ALA A 176 5.75 -2.91 12.34
N LEU A 177 5.50 -4.09 12.92
CA LEU A 177 4.49 -4.27 13.94
C LEU A 177 4.84 -3.51 15.23
N THR A 178 6.04 -3.69 15.77
CA THR A 178 6.52 -3.03 16.99
C THR A 178 6.42 -1.52 16.87
N THR A 179 6.91 -0.95 15.76
CA THR A 179 6.91 0.50 15.56
C THR A 179 5.50 1.07 15.45
N MET A 180 4.58 0.37 14.77
CA MET A 180 3.19 0.79 14.68
C MET A 180 2.42 0.60 15.98
N PHE A 181 2.67 -0.47 16.73
CA PHE A 181 2.04 -0.71 18.04
C PHE A 181 2.48 0.33 19.05
N LYS A 182 3.76 0.65 19.05
CA LYS A 182 4.31 1.68 19.91
C LYS A 182 3.77 3.06 19.56
N TYR A 183 3.59 3.35 18.26
CA TYR A 183 2.99 4.61 17.81
C TYR A 183 1.50 4.74 18.13
N VAL A 184 0.73 3.65 17.97
CA VAL A 184 -0.73 3.69 18.09
C VAL A 184 -1.21 3.44 19.52
N PHE A 185 -0.52 2.59 20.29
CA PHE A 185 -0.97 2.12 21.61
C PHE A 185 0.07 2.27 22.72
N ASN A 186 1.25 2.84 22.44
CA ASN A 186 2.39 2.90 23.36
C ASN A 186 2.86 1.50 23.87
N GLU A 187 2.56 0.44 23.14
CA GLU A 187 2.90 -0.94 23.48
C GLU A 187 4.17 -1.40 22.75
N THR A 188 5.03 -2.16 23.44
CA THR A 188 6.23 -2.77 22.86
C THR A 188 5.99 -4.25 22.58
N VAL A 189 6.22 -4.65 21.33
CA VAL A 189 6.29 -6.05 20.89
C VAL A 189 7.71 -6.56 21.11
N SER A 190 7.89 -7.60 21.93
CA SER A 190 9.21 -8.09 22.36
C SER A 190 9.96 -8.79 21.23
N PHE A 191 11.21 -8.39 20.97
CA PHE A 191 12.11 -9.06 20.02
C PHE A 191 12.78 -10.34 20.54
N GLU A 192 12.71 -10.61 21.85
CA GLU A 192 13.50 -11.67 22.52
C GLU A 192 13.28 -13.07 21.94
N ASN A 193 12.07 -13.36 21.50
CA ASN A 193 11.78 -14.61 20.79
C ASN A 193 12.11 -14.44 19.29
N LYS A 194 13.07 -15.24 18.79
CA LYS A 194 13.34 -15.40 17.34
C LYS A 194 12.07 -15.75 16.54
N ILE A 195 11.05 -16.30 17.21
CA ILE A 195 9.75 -16.64 16.65
C ILE A 195 8.72 -15.65 17.18
N VAL A 196 7.92 -15.04 16.31
CA VAL A 196 6.72 -14.30 16.73
C VAL A 196 5.72 -15.32 17.28
N GLN A 197 5.25 -15.13 18.52
CA GLN A 197 4.32 -16.05 19.19
C GLN A 197 3.13 -15.28 19.77
N GLY A 198 2.05 -16.00 20.08
CA GLY A 198 0.87 -15.44 20.77
C GLY A 198 0.07 -14.45 19.92
N GLU A 199 -0.46 -13.40 20.56
CA GLU A 199 -1.35 -12.38 19.94
C GLU A 199 -0.68 -11.71 18.73
N GLU A 200 0.63 -11.51 18.76
CA GLU A 200 1.41 -10.88 17.68
C GLU A 200 1.43 -11.73 16.40
N ALA A 201 1.62 -13.04 16.54
CA ALA A 201 1.65 -13.96 15.42
C ALA A 201 0.27 -14.06 14.77
N GLU A 202 -0.77 -14.17 15.61
CA GLU A 202 -2.16 -14.18 15.16
C GLU A 202 -2.51 -12.87 14.43
N LEU A 203 -2.04 -11.73 14.93
CA LEU A 203 -2.26 -10.45 14.29
C LEU A 203 -1.56 -10.34 12.93
N ILE A 204 -0.32 -10.80 12.81
CA ILE A 204 0.40 -10.84 11.53
C ILE A 204 -0.38 -11.67 10.51
N ASP A 205 -0.86 -12.86 10.90
CA ASP A 205 -1.66 -13.72 10.04
C ASP A 205 -2.98 -13.04 9.65
N ASN A 206 -3.63 -12.36 10.60
CA ASN A 206 -4.85 -11.61 10.33
C ASN A 206 -4.64 -10.44 9.36
N ILE A 207 -3.52 -9.71 9.46
CA ILE A 207 -3.16 -8.63 8.54
C ILE A 207 -2.94 -9.19 7.14
N ASN A 208 -2.15 -10.26 7.01
CA ASN A 208 -1.89 -10.91 5.72
C ASN A 208 -3.20 -11.43 5.09
N GLU A 209 -4.06 -12.07 5.88
CA GLU A 209 -5.36 -12.56 5.42
C GLU A 209 -6.27 -11.40 4.97
N ALA A 210 -6.31 -10.28 5.71
CA ALA A 210 -7.08 -9.10 5.32
C ALA A 210 -6.59 -8.50 3.98
N PHE A 211 -5.27 -8.40 3.77
CA PHE A 211 -4.69 -7.97 2.50
C PHE A 211 -5.02 -8.90 1.33
N ASN A 212 -5.10 -10.21 1.58
CA ASN A 212 -5.50 -11.18 0.56
C ASN A 212 -6.97 -11.00 0.14
N PHE A 213 -7.87 -10.63 1.05
CA PHE A 213 -9.25 -10.27 0.70
C PHE A 213 -9.34 -8.97 -0.11
N MET A 214 -8.47 -8.00 0.18
CA MET A 214 -8.48 -6.67 -0.45
C MET A 214 -7.77 -6.59 -1.82
N THR A 215 -7.21 -7.69 -2.32
CA THR A 215 -6.51 -7.69 -3.62
C THR A 215 -7.43 -7.30 -4.78
N LEU A 216 -6.87 -6.59 -5.77
CA LEU A 216 -7.59 -6.25 -6.98
C LEU A 216 -7.87 -7.52 -7.80
N GLY A 217 -9.09 -7.63 -8.33
CA GLY A 217 -9.48 -8.75 -9.20
C GLY A 217 -10.26 -9.87 -8.51
N ASN A 218 -10.72 -9.68 -7.26
CA ASN A 218 -11.72 -10.59 -6.71
C ASN A 218 -13.03 -10.49 -7.50
N ALA A 219 -13.36 -11.56 -8.24
CA ALA A 219 -14.56 -11.61 -9.08
C ALA A 219 -15.84 -11.25 -8.30
N GLY A 220 -15.94 -11.61 -7.02
CA GLY A 220 -17.10 -11.34 -6.20
C GLY A 220 -17.45 -9.86 -6.03
N ASP A 221 -16.46 -8.96 -6.18
CA ASP A 221 -16.69 -7.51 -6.11
C ASP A 221 -17.32 -6.96 -7.40
N PHE A 222 -17.09 -7.61 -8.53
CA PHE A 222 -17.29 -7.00 -9.84
C PHE A 222 -18.53 -7.48 -10.60
N PHE A 223 -19.20 -8.53 -10.10
CA PHE A 223 -20.48 -9.00 -10.66
C PHE A 223 -21.62 -8.64 -9.71
N LYS A 224 -22.44 -7.66 -10.05
CA LYS A 224 -23.52 -7.11 -9.19
C LYS A 224 -24.47 -8.19 -8.69
N ILE A 225 -24.79 -9.17 -9.54
CA ILE A 225 -25.67 -10.29 -9.18
C ILE A 225 -25.03 -11.24 -8.14
N LEU A 226 -23.70 -11.32 -8.08
CA LEU A 226 -22.96 -12.17 -7.14
C LEU A 226 -22.56 -11.42 -5.86
N GLN A 227 -22.62 -10.08 -5.85
CA GLN A 227 -22.21 -9.27 -4.71
C GLN A 227 -22.90 -9.65 -3.39
N PRO A 228 -24.23 -9.91 -3.32
CA PRO A 228 -24.86 -10.34 -2.07
C PRO A 228 -24.28 -11.66 -1.55
N LEU A 229 -24.05 -12.64 -2.44
CA LEU A 229 -23.46 -13.92 -2.08
C LEU A 229 -22.00 -13.77 -1.65
N TYR A 230 -21.25 -12.91 -2.34
CA TYR A 230 -19.86 -12.63 -1.98
C TYR A 230 -19.74 -11.87 -0.66
N TYR A 231 -20.68 -10.97 -0.34
CA TYR A 231 -20.75 -10.34 0.97
C TYR A 231 -21.03 -11.36 2.08
N GLN A 232 -21.92 -12.34 1.85
CA GLN A 232 -22.11 -13.46 2.78
C GLN A 232 -20.84 -14.31 2.95
N TYR A 233 -20.12 -14.55 1.87
CA TYR A 233 -18.81 -15.21 1.92
C TYR A 233 -17.80 -14.41 2.77
N LEU A 234 -17.77 -13.08 2.65
CA LEU A 234 -16.93 -12.22 3.49
C LEU A 234 -17.34 -12.25 4.97
N LEU A 235 -18.64 -12.28 5.27
CA LEU A 235 -19.12 -12.48 6.66
C LEU A 235 -18.64 -13.81 7.24
N TYR A 236 -18.62 -14.87 6.44
CA TYR A 236 -18.19 -16.20 6.88
C TYR A 236 -16.67 -16.37 6.96
N ARG A 237 -15.91 -15.81 6.00
CA ARG A 237 -14.46 -16.03 5.86
C ARG A 237 -13.60 -14.86 6.31
N GLY A 238 -14.14 -13.65 6.40
CA GLY A 238 -13.43 -12.43 6.76
C GLY A 238 -13.25 -12.23 8.26
N GLY A 239 -13.15 -13.30 9.04
CA GLY A 239 -12.99 -13.26 10.50
C GLY A 239 -11.76 -12.47 10.95
N CYS A 240 -10.70 -12.42 10.14
CA CYS A 240 -9.49 -11.64 10.39
C CYS A 240 -9.77 -10.16 10.66
N PHE A 241 -10.65 -9.53 9.87
CA PHE A 241 -11.02 -8.13 10.06
C PHE A 241 -11.65 -7.90 11.44
N ASN A 242 -12.51 -8.81 11.88
CA ASN A 242 -13.19 -8.71 13.16
C ASN A 242 -12.25 -8.99 14.34
N ARG A 243 -11.27 -9.88 14.18
CA ARG A 243 -10.22 -10.12 15.20
C ARG A 243 -9.37 -8.87 15.41
N ILE A 244 -8.90 -8.23 14.34
CA ILE A 244 -8.15 -6.97 14.42
C ILE A 244 -9.01 -5.87 15.08
N ARG A 245 -10.26 -5.69 14.65
CA ARG A 245 -11.16 -4.68 15.26
C ARG A 245 -11.43 -4.95 16.73
N THR A 246 -11.55 -6.22 17.14
CA THR A 246 -11.77 -6.60 18.54
C THR A 246 -10.53 -6.27 19.38
N LEU A 247 -9.35 -6.59 18.87
CA LEU A 247 -8.06 -6.25 19.47
C LEU A 247 -7.94 -4.73 19.72
N ILE A 248 -8.29 -3.92 18.72
CA ILE A 248 -8.26 -2.46 18.81
C ILE A 248 -9.34 -1.92 19.73
N ARG A 249 -10.55 -2.49 19.70
CA ARG A 249 -11.65 -2.11 20.59
C ARG A 249 -11.28 -2.34 22.06
N ASN A 250 -10.64 -3.46 22.37
CA ASN A 250 -10.20 -3.75 23.74
C ASN A 250 -9.20 -2.69 24.23
N ARG A 251 -8.23 -2.32 23.38
CA ARG A 251 -7.28 -1.23 23.68
C ARG A 251 -7.97 0.12 23.84
N TYR A 252 -8.95 0.45 22.98
CA TYR A 252 -9.78 1.65 23.15
C TYR A 252 -10.47 1.69 24.52
N ILE A 253 -11.06 0.57 24.97
CA ILE A 253 -11.74 0.48 26.26
C ILE A 253 -10.76 0.71 27.41
N GLU A 254 -9.56 0.12 27.35
CA GLU A 254 -8.53 0.33 28.38
C GLU A 254 -7.98 1.75 28.37
N HIS A 255 -7.63 2.30 27.21
CA HIS A 255 -7.18 3.69 27.07
C HIS A 255 -8.20 4.66 27.65
N ARG A 256 -9.50 4.44 27.39
CA ARG A 256 -10.57 5.28 27.97
C ARG A 256 -10.63 5.28 29.49
N LYS A 257 -10.21 4.21 30.16
CA LYS A 257 -10.19 4.16 31.64
C LYS A 257 -9.01 4.95 32.22
N THR A 258 -7.92 5.08 31.46
CA THR A 258 -6.62 5.55 31.95
C THR A 258 -6.13 6.84 31.30
N ILE A 259 -6.88 7.39 30.34
CA ILE A 259 -6.45 8.54 29.55
C ILE A 259 -6.24 9.77 30.44
N ASP A 260 -5.08 10.41 30.26
CA ASP A 260 -4.79 11.74 30.78
C ASP A 260 -4.87 12.73 29.62
N ILE A 261 -5.86 13.62 29.65
CA ILE A 261 -6.13 14.59 28.57
C ILE A 261 -4.96 15.57 28.41
N GLU A 262 -4.26 15.88 29.49
CA GLU A 262 -3.11 16.80 29.47
C GLU A 262 -1.83 16.11 29.00
N ASN A 263 -1.74 14.79 29.15
CA ASN A 263 -0.57 13.98 28.81
C ASN A 263 -0.94 12.75 27.94
N PRO A 264 -1.43 12.95 26.71
CA PRO A 264 -1.76 11.84 25.82
C PRO A 264 -0.53 10.99 25.51
N ARG A 265 -0.67 9.67 25.63
CA ARG A 265 0.46 8.72 25.59
C ARG A 265 0.84 8.28 24.18
N ASP A 266 -0.13 8.26 23.26
CA ASP A 266 -0.02 7.71 21.90
C ASP A 266 -1.11 8.26 20.96
N LEU A 267 -1.14 7.76 19.72
CA LEU A 267 -2.15 8.17 18.73
C LEU A 267 -3.57 7.83 19.16
N LEU A 268 -3.82 6.73 19.87
CA LEU A 268 -5.17 6.34 20.30
C LEU A 268 -5.71 7.33 21.33
N ASP A 269 -4.91 7.73 22.33
CA ASP A 269 -5.28 8.79 23.27
C ASP A 269 -5.60 10.10 22.52
N LEU A 270 -4.73 10.50 21.58
CA LEU A 270 -4.94 11.71 20.77
C LEU A 270 -6.22 11.63 19.95
N LEU A 271 -6.55 10.48 19.37
CA LEU A 271 -7.81 10.30 18.64
C LEU A 271 -9.02 10.35 19.58
N ILE A 272 -8.95 9.76 20.78
CA ILE A 272 -10.02 9.87 21.77
C ILE A 272 -10.27 11.35 22.12
N ILE A 273 -9.22 12.13 22.31
CA ILE A 273 -9.30 13.56 22.62
C ILE A 273 -9.85 14.36 21.44
N GLU A 274 -9.33 14.15 20.21
CA GLU A 274 -9.74 14.89 19.02
C GLU A 274 -11.23 14.67 18.68
N TYR A 275 -11.75 13.45 18.85
CA TYR A 275 -13.16 13.18 18.60
C TYR A 275 -14.08 13.80 19.66
N GLY A 276 -13.59 13.99 20.89
CA GLY A 276 -14.21 14.79 21.95
C GLY A 276 -15.43 14.15 22.62
N ASP A 277 -16.39 13.62 21.86
CA ASP A 277 -17.56 12.94 22.41
C ASP A 277 -17.38 11.41 22.46
N HIS A 278 -18.09 10.79 23.40
CA HIS A 278 -17.99 9.38 23.72
C HIS A 278 -19.14 8.53 23.16
N SER A 279 -19.74 8.96 22.05
CA SER A 279 -20.77 8.20 21.36
C SER A 279 -20.24 6.87 20.82
N ASP A 280 -21.14 5.89 20.68
CA ASP A 280 -20.83 4.62 20.02
C ASP A 280 -20.34 4.83 18.58
N GLU A 281 -20.85 5.86 17.89
CA GLU A 281 -20.40 6.23 16.55
C GLU A 281 -18.94 6.69 16.53
N ASN A 282 -18.52 7.54 17.47
CA ASN A 282 -17.13 7.97 17.56
C ASN A 282 -16.21 6.82 17.95
N MET A 283 -16.62 5.94 18.87
CA MET A 283 -15.87 4.72 19.17
C MET A 283 -15.66 3.88 17.91
N ILE A 284 -16.71 3.60 17.14
CA ILE A 284 -16.62 2.85 15.87
C ILE A 284 -15.64 3.53 14.90
N SER A 285 -15.73 4.86 14.79
CA SER A 285 -14.87 5.66 13.91
C SER A 285 -13.40 5.55 14.32
N ILE A 286 -13.09 5.74 15.61
CA ILE A 286 -11.73 5.67 16.16
C ILE A 286 -11.14 4.27 15.96
N VAL A 287 -11.90 3.22 16.31
CA VAL A 287 -11.46 1.83 16.13
C VAL A 287 -11.15 1.54 14.67
N GLN A 288 -11.99 2.00 13.74
CA GLN A 288 -11.75 1.79 12.31
C GLN A 288 -10.61 2.68 11.77
N VAL A 289 -10.39 3.88 12.31
CA VAL A 289 -9.21 4.70 11.98
C VAL A 289 -7.93 4.01 12.42
N CYS A 290 -7.86 3.51 13.65
CA CYS A 290 -6.71 2.73 14.13
C CYS A 290 -6.50 1.46 13.30
N PHE A 291 -7.58 0.79 12.90
CA PHE A 291 -7.53 -0.35 11.98
C PHE A 291 -6.87 0.05 10.66
N ASP A 292 -7.32 1.14 10.05
CA ASP A 292 -6.78 1.64 8.78
C ASP A 292 -5.28 1.96 8.91
N VAL A 293 -4.86 2.59 10.01
CA VAL A 293 -3.47 2.98 10.29
C VAL A 293 -2.56 1.77 10.48
N ILE A 294 -2.96 0.79 11.30
CA ILE A 294 -2.16 -0.41 11.58
C ILE A 294 -2.04 -1.28 10.34
N LEU A 295 -3.18 -1.56 9.69
CA LEU A 295 -3.24 -2.41 8.52
C LEU A 295 -2.34 -1.86 7.40
N ALA A 296 -2.48 -0.58 7.06
CA ALA A 296 -1.65 0.05 6.04
C ALA A 296 -0.19 0.17 6.47
N GLY A 297 0.06 0.62 7.70
CA GLY A 297 1.41 0.92 8.20
C GLY A 297 2.30 -0.32 8.32
N VAL A 298 1.77 -1.46 8.74
CA VAL A 298 2.58 -2.67 8.97
C VAL A 298 2.98 -3.34 7.66
N ASP A 299 2.02 -3.69 6.80
CA ASP A 299 2.34 -4.50 5.61
C ASP A 299 3.11 -3.71 4.56
N THR A 300 2.79 -2.43 4.36
CA THR A 300 3.52 -1.60 3.37
C THR A 300 4.95 -1.31 3.83
N LEU A 301 5.17 -1.03 5.12
CA LEU A 301 6.51 -0.81 5.67
C LEU A 301 7.36 -2.08 5.55
N ALA A 302 6.85 -3.22 6.01
CA ALA A 302 7.56 -4.50 5.94
C ALA A 302 7.94 -4.85 4.49
N SER A 303 6.99 -4.74 3.56
CA SER A 303 7.24 -5.03 2.14
C SER A 303 8.26 -4.07 1.53
N SER A 304 8.23 -2.79 1.90
CA SER A 304 9.23 -1.83 1.45
C SER A 304 10.63 -2.22 1.92
N LEU A 305 10.78 -2.49 3.23
CA LEU A 305 12.02 -2.95 3.87
C LEU A 305 12.59 -4.21 3.19
N GLU A 306 11.74 -5.18 2.89
CA GLU A 306 12.13 -6.39 2.17
C GLU A 306 12.68 -6.06 0.77
N TRP A 307 12.03 -5.16 0.02
CA TRP A 307 12.51 -4.74 -1.29
C TRP A 307 13.83 -3.98 -1.22
N PHE A 308 14.03 -3.10 -0.24
CA PHE A 308 15.29 -2.36 -0.11
C PHE A 308 16.48 -3.29 0.11
N LEU A 309 16.33 -4.33 0.94
CA LEU A 309 17.38 -5.32 1.15
C LEU A 309 17.68 -6.09 -0.14
N VAL A 310 16.66 -6.49 -0.90
CA VAL A 310 16.86 -7.15 -2.21
C VAL A 310 17.62 -6.24 -3.16
N MET A 311 17.17 -4.99 -3.31
CA MET A 311 17.76 -4.05 -4.27
C MET A 311 19.21 -3.72 -3.91
N LEU A 312 19.54 -3.48 -2.65
CA LEU A 312 20.91 -3.17 -2.24
C LEU A 312 21.81 -4.42 -2.16
N CYS A 313 21.27 -5.60 -1.87
CA CYS A 313 22.01 -6.86 -1.99
C CYS A 313 22.40 -7.13 -3.46
N ASN A 314 21.48 -6.87 -4.40
CA ASN A 314 21.73 -7.08 -5.83
C ASN A 314 22.64 -6.02 -6.47
N ASN A 315 22.89 -4.90 -5.79
CA ASN A 315 23.68 -3.77 -6.28
C ASN A 315 24.77 -3.37 -5.27
N GLN A 316 25.79 -4.22 -5.12
CA GLN A 316 26.86 -4.05 -4.12
C GLN A 316 27.60 -2.70 -4.19
N GLN A 317 27.88 -2.19 -5.40
CA GLN A 317 28.53 -0.88 -5.55
C GLN A 317 27.68 0.26 -4.97
N ILE A 318 26.36 0.21 -5.17
CA ILE A 318 25.42 1.19 -4.62
C ILE A 318 25.36 1.06 -3.09
N GLN A 319 25.35 -0.16 -2.58
CA GLN A 319 25.42 -0.43 -1.14
C GLN A 319 26.70 0.16 -0.52
N ASP A 320 27.85 0.02 -1.18
CA ASP A 320 29.12 0.60 -0.74
C ASP A 320 29.08 2.13 -0.75
N THR A 321 28.46 2.75 -1.76
CA THR A 321 28.26 4.21 -1.81
C THR A 321 27.36 4.69 -0.66
N VAL A 322 26.28 3.97 -0.36
CA VAL A 322 25.41 4.26 0.80
C VAL A 322 26.20 4.18 2.10
N TYR A 323 26.99 3.11 2.31
CA TYR A 323 27.82 2.99 3.50
C TYR A 323 28.83 4.14 3.64
N ASN A 324 29.52 4.50 2.56
CA ASN A 324 30.50 5.59 2.59
C ASN A 324 29.83 6.93 2.93
N GLU A 325 28.69 7.25 2.32
CA GLU A 325 27.92 8.46 2.65
C GLU A 325 27.52 8.48 4.13
N LEU A 326 27.00 7.37 4.66
CA LEU A 326 26.59 7.26 6.06
C LEU A 326 27.78 7.39 7.00
N LYS A 327 28.90 6.72 6.70
CA LYS A 327 30.12 6.77 7.52
C LYS A 327 30.74 8.17 7.58
N GLU A 328 30.71 8.91 6.49
CA GLU A 328 31.23 10.27 6.42
C GLU A 328 30.33 11.29 7.13
N THR A 329 29.02 11.02 7.18
CA THR A 329 28.02 11.95 7.72
C THR A 329 27.75 11.74 9.21
N VAL A 330 27.63 10.50 9.65
CA VAL A 330 27.05 10.16 10.96
C VAL A 330 28.11 10.26 12.06
N VAL A 331 27.84 11.13 13.04
CA VAL A 331 28.69 11.28 14.23
C VAL A 331 28.23 10.28 15.29
N GLY A 332 28.87 9.10 15.33
CA GLY A 332 28.63 8.08 16.35
C GLY A 332 28.14 6.74 15.77
N PRO A 333 27.63 5.84 16.62
CA PRO A 333 27.33 4.46 16.22
C PRO A 333 25.93 4.26 15.61
N VAL A 334 25.06 5.28 15.63
CA VAL A 334 23.64 5.16 15.27
C VAL A 334 23.25 6.30 14.34
N VAL A 335 22.55 5.98 13.25
CA VAL A 335 21.95 6.95 12.33
C VAL A 335 20.65 7.48 12.92
N THR A 336 20.46 8.80 12.89
CA THR A 336 19.28 9.51 13.36
C THR A 336 18.60 10.27 12.22
N LEU A 337 17.39 10.77 12.44
CA LEU A 337 16.70 11.61 11.44
C LEU A 337 17.40 12.95 11.17
N ASN A 338 18.26 13.41 12.08
CA ASN A 338 19.05 14.62 11.89
C ASN A 338 20.12 14.45 10.81
N ASP A 339 20.54 13.21 10.54
CA ASP A 339 21.54 12.89 9.51
C ASP A 339 20.92 12.87 8.11
N ARG A 340 19.59 12.65 8.01
CA ARG A 340 18.87 12.48 6.73
C ARG A 340 19.11 13.58 5.69
N PRO A 341 19.10 14.89 6.03
CA PRO A 341 19.36 15.94 5.05
C PRO A 341 20.75 15.85 4.41
N SER A 342 21.71 15.26 5.13
CA SER A 342 23.10 15.09 4.70
C SER A 342 23.37 13.73 4.06
N THR A 343 22.34 12.89 3.88
CA THR A 343 22.45 11.57 3.21
C THR A 343 21.57 11.49 1.95
N PRO A 344 21.77 12.38 0.96
CA PRO A 344 20.93 12.46 -0.23
C PRO A 344 20.95 11.18 -1.09
N TYR A 345 22.08 10.48 -1.17
CA TYR A 345 22.22 9.25 -1.95
C TYR A 345 21.46 8.08 -1.32
N THR A 346 21.50 7.96 0.00
CA THR A 346 20.69 7.00 0.76
C THR A 346 19.20 7.25 0.52
N MET A 347 18.77 8.51 0.59
CA MET A 347 17.38 8.89 0.27
C MET A 347 17.03 8.63 -1.20
N ALA A 348 17.97 8.82 -2.12
CA ALA A 348 17.79 8.53 -3.53
C ALA A 348 17.62 7.01 -3.78
N CYS A 349 18.38 6.16 -3.08
CA CYS A 349 18.19 4.71 -3.09
C CYS A 349 16.81 4.29 -2.57
N ILE A 350 16.33 4.97 -1.52
CA ILE A 350 15.00 4.72 -0.98
C ILE A 350 13.93 5.05 -2.03
N LYS A 351 14.00 6.24 -2.64
CA LYS A 351 13.05 6.65 -3.68
C LYS A 351 13.12 5.74 -4.91
N GLU A 352 14.32 5.37 -5.34
CA GLU A 352 14.53 4.49 -6.49
C GLU A 352 13.96 3.09 -6.27
N THR A 353 14.08 2.55 -5.05
CA THR A 353 13.47 1.27 -4.73
C THR A 353 11.96 1.38 -4.70
N ILE A 354 11.37 2.44 -4.13
CA ILE A 354 9.90 2.60 -4.15
C ILE A 354 9.38 2.80 -5.58
N ARG A 355 10.13 3.51 -6.44
CA ARG A 355 9.81 3.68 -7.86
C ARG A 355 9.77 2.33 -8.57
N LEU A 356 10.85 1.56 -8.46
CA LEU A 356 11.00 0.31 -9.17
C LEU A 356 10.16 -0.81 -8.52
N LYS A 357 10.07 -0.86 -7.20
CA LYS A 357 9.41 -1.89 -6.40
C LYS A 357 8.35 -1.27 -5.52
N ALA A 358 7.29 -0.78 -6.17
CA ALA A 358 6.15 -0.16 -5.49
C ALA A 358 5.39 -1.22 -4.68
N PRO A 359 5.42 -1.17 -3.33
CA PRO A 359 4.72 -2.16 -2.51
C PRO A 359 3.22 -2.16 -2.80
N ALA A 360 2.62 -0.98 -2.95
CA ALA A 360 1.27 -0.84 -3.50
C ALA A 360 1.38 -0.54 -5.01
N PRO A 361 1.15 -1.51 -5.91
CA PRO A 361 1.26 -1.28 -7.35
C PRO A 361 0.15 -0.36 -7.89
N PHE A 362 -0.97 -0.28 -7.17
CA PHE A 362 -2.13 0.52 -7.52
C PHE A 362 -2.55 1.44 -6.38
N GLY A 363 -3.04 2.63 -6.73
CA GLY A 363 -3.78 3.48 -5.79
C GLY A 363 -5.13 2.87 -5.46
N LEU A 364 -5.65 3.19 -4.27
CA LEU A 364 -7.02 2.81 -3.89
C LEU A 364 -8.02 3.37 -4.92
N PRO A 365 -9.04 2.60 -5.33
CA PRO A 365 -9.94 3.00 -6.39
C PRO A 365 -10.80 4.20 -5.96
N HIS A 366 -11.07 5.06 -6.92
CA HIS A 366 -11.99 6.18 -6.85
C HIS A 366 -13.20 5.91 -7.75
N THR A 367 -14.30 6.63 -7.56
CA THR A 367 -15.45 6.62 -8.49
C THR A 367 -15.69 8.02 -9.05
N THR A 368 -16.16 8.11 -10.29
CA THR A 368 -16.62 9.37 -10.88
C THR A 368 -18.07 9.68 -10.49
N ASP A 369 -18.32 10.88 -9.98
CA ASP A 369 -19.67 11.31 -9.58
C ASP A 369 -20.51 11.79 -10.78
N GLN A 370 -19.86 12.31 -11.82
CA GLN A 370 -20.46 12.80 -13.06
C GLN A 370 -19.60 12.47 -14.29
N ASP A 371 -20.26 12.45 -15.44
CA ASP A 371 -19.64 12.42 -16.77
C ASP A 371 -18.66 13.58 -16.90
N ILE A 372 -17.42 13.30 -17.35
CA ILE A 372 -16.38 14.34 -17.46
C ILE A 372 -15.45 14.08 -18.64
N ILE A 373 -14.91 15.14 -19.24
CA ILE A 373 -13.82 15.06 -20.21
C ILE A 373 -12.55 15.58 -19.54
N VAL A 374 -11.53 14.73 -19.46
CA VAL A 374 -10.22 15.06 -18.88
C VAL A 374 -9.16 14.93 -19.96
N LYS A 375 -8.46 16.03 -20.28
CA LYS A 375 -7.39 16.04 -21.30
C LYS A 375 -7.83 15.35 -22.62
N GLY A 376 -9.05 15.65 -23.08
CA GLY A 376 -9.63 15.07 -24.30
C GLY A 376 -10.20 13.64 -24.15
N HIS A 377 -10.18 13.05 -22.96
CA HIS A 377 -10.71 11.70 -22.72
C HIS A 377 -12.01 11.76 -21.94
N PHE A 378 -13.07 11.18 -22.49
CA PHE A 378 -14.37 11.07 -21.85
C PHE A 378 -14.36 9.92 -20.82
N ILE A 379 -14.69 10.23 -19.57
CA ILE A 379 -14.87 9.28 -18.48
C ILE A 379 -16.34 9.34 -18.06
N PRO A 380 -17.11 8.25 -18.26
CA PRO A 380 -18.50 8.20 -17.81
C PRO A 380 -18.63 8.32 -16.29
N LYS A 381 -19.79 8.78 -15.82
CA LYS A 381 -20.24 8.66 -14.44
C LYS A 381 -20.18 7.20 -13.95
N ASP A 382 -19.97 7.02 -12.65
CA ASP A 382 -19.89 5.72 -11.96
C ASP A 382 -18.74 4.82 -12.45
N SER A 383 -17.75 5.41 -13.13
CA SER A 383 -16.52 4.74 -13.53
C SER A 383 -15.58 4.60 -12.34
N MET A 384 -14.98 3.43 -12.20
CA MET A 384 -13.91 3.22 -11.23
C MET A 384 -12.58 3.71 -11.81
N VAL A 385 -11.83 4.50 -11.04
CA VAL A 385 -10.59 5.11 -11.51
C VAL A 385 -9.47 4.76 -10.53
N LEU A 386 -8.33 4.26 -11.03
CA LEU A 386 -7.17 3.96 -10.20
C LEU A 386 -5.86 4.42 -10.84
N ILE A 387 -4.92 4.82 -9.98
CA ILE A 387 -3.55 5.11 -10.39
C ILE A 387 -2.78 3.80 -10.46
N ASN A 388 -2.02 3.59 -11.53
CA ASN A 388 -1.11 2.46 -11.66
C ASN A 388 0.33 2.92 -11.39
N PHE A 389 0.73 2.88 -10.13
CA PHE A 389 2.07 3.25 -9.68
C PHE A 389 3.15 2.36 -10.28
N TYR A 390 2.84 1.07 -10.47
CA TYR A 390 3.75 0.10 -11.07
C TYR A 390 4.21 0.53 -12.47
N SER A 391 3.26 0.89 -13.33
CA SER A 391 3.54 1.34 -14.70
C SER A 391 4.11 2.76 -14.75
N LEU A 392 3.64 3.68 -13.91
CA LEU A 392 4.23 5.03 -13.79
C LEU A 392 5.72 4.96 -13.48
N GLY A 393 6.10 4.12 -12.51
CA GLY A 393 7.49 3.90 -12.15
C GLY A 393 8.30 3.26 -13.28
N ARG A 394 7.67 2.59 -14.25
CA ARG A 394 8.35 1.86 -15.35
C ARG A 394 8.21 2.52 -16.72
N ASN A 395 7.68 3.73 -16.78
CA ASN A 395 7.47 4.43 -18.05
C ASN A 395 8.81 4.98 -18.60
N PRO A 396 9.31 4.51 -19.75
CA PRO A 396 10.58 4.99 -20.31
C PRO A 396 10.54 6.48 -20.72
N LYS A 397 9.35 7.06 -20.90
CA LYS A 397 9.18 8.51 -21.14
C LYS A 397 9.69 9.34 -19.96
N ASP A 398 9.44 8.87 -18.74
CA ASP A 398 9.75 9.61 -17.51
C ASP A 398 11.03 9.08 -16.82
N PHE A 399 11.37 7.81 -17.07
CA PHE A 399 12.54 7.12 -16.49
C PHE A 399 13.31 6.36 -17.58
N PRO A 400 14.35 6.95 -18.20
CA PRO A 400 15.19 6.27 -19.19
C PRO A 400 15.80 4.98 -18.62
N ASP A 401 15.80 3.87 -19.35
CA ASP A 401 16.16 2.53 -18.82
C ASP A 401 15.42 2.17 -17.51
N PRO A 402 14.07 2.13 -17.52
CA PRO A 402 13.27 2.12 -16.30
C PRO A 402 13.49 0.90 -15.39
N LEU A 403 13.98 -0.21 -15.94
CA LEU A 403 14.26 -1.43 -15.20
C LEU A 403 15.66 -1.44 -14.55
N LYS A 404 16.54 -0.51 -14.93
CA LYS A 404 17.84 -0.32 -14.27
C LYS A 404 17.61 0.42 -12.96
N PHE A 405 18.08 -0.17 -11.87
CA PHE A 405 18.15 0.47 -10.56
C PHE A 405 19.26 1.54 -10.57
N ASP A 406 18.85 2.81 -10.58
CA ASP A 406 19.75 3.96 -10.64
C ASP A 406 19.29 5.07 -9.67
N PRO A 407 19.88 5.14 -8.47
CA PRO A 407 19.57 6.19 -7.50
C PRO A 407 19.80 7.61 -8.03
N ASN A 408 20.69 7.82 -9.01
CA ASN A 408 21.01 9.16 -9.50
C ASN A 408 19.80 9.90 -10.09
N ARG A 409 18.73 9.19 -10.45
CA ARG A 409 17.44 9.77 -10.87
C ARG A 409 16.80 10.70 -9.83
N PHE A 410 17.16 10.54 -8.55
CA PHE A 410 16.58 11.26 -7.43
C PHE A 410 17.56 12.21 -6.75
N ILE A 411 18.76 12.40 -7.32
CA ILE A 411 19.72 13.39 -6.86
C ILE A 411 19.35 14.76 -7.42
N GLY A 412 19.29 15.78 -6.56
CA GLY A 412 18.95 17.16 -6.91
C GLY A 412 17.45 17.41 -7.08
N SER A 413 16.74 16.64 -7.92
CA SER A 413 15.30 16.80 -8.13
C SER A 413 14.55 15.47 -8.10
N THR A 414 13.25 15.51 -7.80
CA THR A 414 12.37 14.33 -7.82
C THR A 414 11.49 14.42 -9.06
N PRO A 415 11.53 13.42 -9.97
CA PRO A 415 10.69 13.40 -11.16
C PRO A 415 9.21 13.53 -10.84
N ASP A 416 8.49 14.26 -11.69
CA ASP A 416 7.07 14.55 -11.52
C ASP A 416 6.15 13.32 -11.50
N SER A 417 6.59 12.26 -12.18
CA SER A 417 5.95 10.94 -12.24
C SER A 417 6.14 10.13 -10.96
N PHE A 418 7.07 10.50 -10.08
CA PHE A 418 7.26 9.83 -8.79
C PHE A 418 6.20 10.28 -7.79
N MET A 419 5.11 9.52 -7.74
CA MET A 419 3.98 9.76 -6.82
C MET A 419 3.48 8.47 -6.14
N PRO A 420 4.36 7.68 -5.49
CA PRO A 420 3.98 6.39 -4.91
C PRO A 420 2.95 6.49 -3.77
N PHE A 421 2.78 7.70 -3.22
CA PHE A 421 1.82 8.01 -2.17
C PHE A 421 0.50 8.57 -2.71
N GLY A 422 0.31 8.59 -4.03
CA GLY A 422 -0.77 9.29 -4.70
C GLY A 422 -0.59 10.80 -4.68
N THR A 423 -1.62 11.53 -5.12
CA THR A 423 -1.62 13.00 -5.15
C THR A 423 -3.01 13.54 -4.79
N GLY A 424 -3.06 14.83 -4.46
CA GLY A 424 -4.29 15.50 -4.04
C GLY A 424 -4.74 15.13 -2.62
N PRO A 425 -5.97 15.51 -2.22
CA PRO A 425 -6.45 15.41 -0.84
C PRO A 425 -6.56 13.99 -0.28
N ARG A 426 -6.52 12.96 -1.13
CA ARG A 426 -6.58 11.53 -0.74
C ARG A 426 -5.22 10.84 -0.77
N ASN A 427 -4.11 11.57 -0.91
CA ASN A 427 -2.76 11.00 -0.80
C ASN A 427 -2.53 10.31 0.56
N CYS A 428 -1.51 9.45 0.62
CA CYS A 428 -1.13 8.69 1.81
C CYS A 428 -0.87 9.64 2.97
N ILE A 429 -1.64 9.49 4.05
CA ILE A 429 -1.50 10.31 5.26
C ILE A 429 -0.22 9.97 6.04
N GLY A 430 0.24 8.72 5.95
CA GLY A 430 1.43 8.21 6.63
C GLY A 430 2.74 8.43 5.88
N GLN A 431 2.76 9.20 4.79
CA GLN A 431 3.93 9.35 3.92
C GLN A 431 5.20 9.78 4.69
N ALA A 432 5.11 10.82 5.53
CA ALA A 432 6.26 11.31 6.29
C ALA A 432 6.79 10.26 7.27
N LEU A 433 5.89 9.71 8.10
CA LEU A 433 6.22 8.67 9.08
C LEU A 433 6.83 7.43 8.41
N GLY A 434 6.25 6.94 7.32
CA GLY A 434 6.76 5.78 6.59
C GLY A 434 8.15 6.01 6.02
N MET A 435 8.42 7.19 5.47
CA MET A 435 9.77 7.54 4.97
C MET A 435 10.78 7.64 6.11
N ASP A 436 10.40 8.17 7.27
CA ASP A 436 11.25 8.23 8.46
C ASP A 436 11.59 6.83 9.00
N GLN A 437 10.58 5.96 9.11
CA GLN A 437 10.73 4.57 9.56
C GLN A 437 11.63 3.74 8.65
N ILE A 438 11.46 3.91 7.33
CA ILE A 438 12.30 3.27 6.31
C ILE A 438 13.73 3.76 6.43
N TYR A 439 13.93 5.07 6.45
CA TYR A 439 15.26 5.68 6.50
C TYR A 439 16.03 5.23 7.75
N LEU A 440 15.41 5.35 8.93
CA LEU A 440 16.07 4.99 10.19
C LEU A 440 16.54 3.55 10.20
N LEU A 441 15.70 2.60 9.78
CA LEU A 441 16.10 1.20 9.80
C LEU A 441 17.16 0.89 8.74
N LEU A 442 16.93 1.27 7.48
CA LEU A 442 17.87 0.91 6.41
C LEU A 442 19.23 1.53 6.61
N SER A 443 19.29 2.81 6.99
CA SER A 443 20.57 3.50 7.21
C SER A 443 21.34 2.84 8.35
N ASN A 444 20.67 2.46 9.44
CA ASN A 444 21.33 1.73 10.52
C ASN A 444 21.77 0.32 10.11
N ILE A 445 21.00 -0.37 9.25
CA ILE A 445 21.41 -1.67 8.68
C ILE A 445 22.70 -1.50 7.87
N PHE A 446 22.73 -0.58 6.91
CA PHE A 446 23.86 -0.44 5.98
C PHE A 446 25.06 0.29 6.58
N LEU A 447 24.89 1.02 7.68
CA LEU A 447 26.03 1.49 8.48
C LEU A 447 26.74 0.34 9.22
N ASN A 448 25.99 -0.68 9.66
CA ASN A 448 26.53 -1.79 10.45
C ASN A 448 26.96 -3.00 9.61
N PHE A 449 26.29 -3.24 8.47
CA PHE A 449 26.42 -4.48 7.72
C PHE A 449 26.64 -4.27 6.22
N LYS A 450 27.47 -5.13 5.66
CA LYS A 450 27.48 -5.47 4.25
C LYS A 450 26.57 -6.69 4.08
N ILE A 451 25.61 -6.57 3.17
CA ILE A 451 24.60 -7.61 2.91
C ILE A 451 24.89 -8.23 1.56
N THR A 452 25.08 -9.55 1.54
CA THR A 452 25.36 -10.36 0.35
C THR A 452 24.41 -11.55 0.28
N SER A 453 24.25 -12.15 -0.90
CA SER A 453 23.46 -13.37 -1.06
C SER A 453 24.25 -14.60 -0.64
N GLU A 454 23.57 -15.64 -0.15
CA GLU A 454 24.22 -16.88 0.33
C GLU A 454 25.08 -17.58 -0.72
N ASN A 455 24.71 -17.47 -2.00
CA ASN A 455 25.33 -18.20 -3.11
C ASN A 455 26.11 -17.29 -4.07
N GLY A 456 26.28 -16.01 -3.74
CA GLY A 456 26.93 -15.01 -4.59
C GLY A 456 26.16 -14.63 -5.86
N LYS A 457 24.96 -15.18 -6.09
CA LYS A 457 24.08 -14.81 -7.20
C LYS A 457 23.12 -13.71 -6.77
N LYS A 458 22.63 -12.91 -7.72
CA LYS A 458 21.56 -11.95 -7.43
C LYS A 458 20.35 -12.69 -6.83
N LEU A 459 19.79 -12.11 -5.79
CA LEU A 459 18.50 -12.51 -5.23
C LEU A 459 17.42 -12.34 -6.31
N ASP A 460 16.41 -13.19 -6.25
CA ASP A 460 15.22 -13.08 -7.10
C ASP A 460 14.49 -11.76 -6.82
N ASP A 461 14.49 -10.88 -7.83
CA ASP A 461 13.80 -9.60 -7.80
C ASP A 461 12.49 -9.62 -8.59
N THR A 462 11.92 -10.80 -8.84
CA THR A 462 10.57 -10.92 -9.42
C THR A 462 9.53 -10.36 -8.47
N ASP A 463 8.63 -9.54 -8.98
CA ASP A 463 7.50 -9.00 -8.21
C ASP A 463 6.49 -10.13 -7.92
N TYR A 464 6.31 -10.56 -6.67
CA TYR A 464 5.29 -11.56 -6.30
C TYR A 464 4.04 -10.88 -5.75
N VAL A 465 2.87 -11.35 -6.19
CA VAL A 465 1.58 -10.90 -5.63
C VAL A 465 1.35 -11.59 -4.29
N SER A 466 1.30 -10.79 -3.22
CA SER A 466 0.83 -11.24 -1.90
C SER A 466 -0.32 -10.34 -1.45
N GLY A 467 -1.52 -10.62 -1.93
CA GLY A 467 -2.71 -9.82 -1.60
C GLY A 467 -2.70 -8.48 -2.32
N LEU A 468 -2.87 -7.38 -1.59
CA LEU A 468 -2.88 -6.02 -2.15
C LEU A 468 -1.48 -5.51 -2.55
N ASN A 469 -0.41 -6.03 -1.92
CA ASN A 469 0.95 -5.54 -2.09
C ASN A 469 1.84 -6.50 -2.90
N LEU A 470 2.86 -5.93 -3.57
CA LEU A 470 3.97 -6.65 -4.18
C LEU A 470 5.09 -6.89 -3.17
N LYS A 471 5.57 -8.12 -3.11
CA LYS A 471 6.65 -8.56 -2.21
C LYS A 471 7.69 -9.36 -2.99
N PRO A 472 8.95 -9.42 -2.54
CA PRO A 472 9.90 -10.38 -3.10
C PRO A 472 9.55 -11.82 -2.69
N ALA A 473 10.13 -12.81 -3.36
CA ALA A 473 10.16 -14.18 -2.85
C ALA A 473 10.85 -14.21 -1.48
N LYS A 474 10.65 -15.27 -0.69
CA LYS A 474 11.47 -15.46 0.51
C LYS A 474 12.93 -15.66 0.13
N TYR A 475 13.82 -14.96 0.81
CA TYR A 475 15.26 -15.03 0.59
C TYR A 475 16.02 -14.98 1.91
N LYS A 476 17.28 -15.39 1.85
CA LYS A 476 18.24 -15.29 2.94
C LYS A 476 19.45 -14.49 2.47
N VAL A 477 20.09 -13.80 3.41
CA VAL A 477 21.29 -13.01 3.18
C VAL A 477 22.36 -13.31 4.21
N CYS A 478 23.61 -13.15 3.80
CA CYS A 478 24.76 -13.13 4.68
C CYS A 478 24.98 -11.71 5.18
N LEU A 479 25.36 -11.59 6.46
CA LEU A 479 25.67 -10.33 7.11
C LEU A 479 27.17 -10.30 7.40
N GLU A 480 27.87 -9.32 6.84
CA GLU A 480 29.29 -9.05 7.11
C GLU A 480 29.38 -7.72 7.87
N LYS A 481 30.20 -7.63 8.91
CA LYS A 481 30.36 -6.39 9.69
C LYS A 481 31.10 -5.32 8.86
N ARG A 482 30.66 -4.05 8.94
CA ARG A 482 31.34 -2.89 8.35
C ARG A 482 32.01 -1.96 9.35
#